data_AF-A0A8H6E6W7-F1
#
_entry.id   AF-A0A8H6E6W7-F1
#
_cell.length_a   1.000
_cell.length_b   1.000
_cell.length_c   1.000
_cell.angle_alpha   90.00
_cell.angle_beta   90.00
_cell.angle_gamma   90.00
#
_symmetry.space_group_name_H-M   'P 1'
#
loop_
_entity.id
_entity.type
_entity.pdbx_description
1 polymer ?
#
loop_
_entity_poly.entity_id
_entity_poly.type
_entity_poly.pdbx_seq_one_letter_code
_entity_poly.pdbx_strand_id
1 'polypeptide(L)'
;MDADTIVLQPLDDIFTDNTTALQQSIPPREGLGNSVDNDFPLPEAYLLSGIHDRWVEQALPPVPENDFYAADNYINAGFFVLSPSETLFNYYVHLLDTADRFDATYPEQNLLNCAHRVDGRIPWRELGPGWNQKPLFATMDDLKNFKSLHQKWWLPISDKGVESYFRNVIQEMETFFHDRDNLAI
;
A
#
# COMPACT_ATOMS: atom_id res chain seq x y z
N MET A 1 5.01 4.12 -1.91
CA MET A 1 6.07 3.09 -1.92
C MET A 1 6.95 3.36 -0.72
N ASP A 2 7.04 2.42 0.20
CA ASP A 2 7.89 2.55 1.38
C ASP A 2 9.37 2.45 1.03
N ALA A 3 10.20 3.06 1.87
CA ALA A 3 11.65 3.11 1.68
C ALA A 3 12.35 1.73 1.80
N ASP A 4 11.66 0.73 2.35
CA ASP A 4 12.08 -0.68 2.36
C ASP A 4 11.49 -1.48 1.18
N THR A 5 11.09 -0.80 0.10
CA THR A 5 10.77 -1.45 -1.16
C THR A 5 12.01 -1.63 -2.03
N ILE A 6 12.22 -2.85 -2.53
CA ILE A 6 13.27 -3.19 -3.50
C ILE A 6 12.62 -3.32 -4.87
N VAL A 7 13.10 -2.55 -5.86
CA VAL A 7 12.62 -2.63 -7.25
C VAL A 7 13.43 -3.69 -8.00
N LEU A 8 12.73 -4.67 -8.60
CA LEU A 8 13.33 -5.77 -9.36
C LEU A 8 13.19 -5.58 -10.87
N GLN A 9 12.12 -4.90 -11.30
CA GLN A 9 11.78 -4.67 -12.71
C GLN A 9 11.14 -3.28 -12.87
N PRO A 10 11.09 -2.71 -14.08
CA PRO A 10 10.40 -1.45 -14.34
C PRO A 10 8.94 -1.46 -13.88
N LEU A 11 8.54 -0.37 -13.23
CA LEU A 11 7.20 -0.19 -12.65
C LEU A 11 6.28 0.66 -13.51
N ASP A 12 6.77 1.26 -14.60
CA ASP A 12 6.03 2.27 -15.38
C ASP A 12 4.67 1.77 -15.91
N ASP A 13 4.57 0.48 -16.23
CA ASP A 13 3.33 -0.13 -16.70
C ASP A 13 2.17 0.00 -15.69
N ILE A 14 2.46 0.27 -14.41
CA ILE A 14 1.45 0.40 -13.35
C ILE A 14 0.46 1.53 -13.63
N PHE A 15 0.90 2.58 -14.32
CA PHE A 15 0.05 3.72 -14.68
C PHE A 15 -0.88 3.43 -15.87
N THR A 16 -0.70 2.28 -16.53
CA THR A 16 -1.56 1.79 -17.61
C THR A 16 -2.32 0.51 -17.24
N ASP A 17 -2.09 -0.02 -16.03
CA ASP A 17 -2.83 -1.17 -15.51
C ASP A 17 -4.31 -0.78 -15.31
N ASN A 18 -5.24 -1.64 -15.73
CA ASN A 18 -6.68 -1.37 -15.57
C ASN A 18 -7.08 -1.21 -14.09
N THR A 19 -6.34 -1.84 -13.18
CA THR A 19 -6.55 -1.70 -11.73
C THR A 19 -6.18 -0.31 -11.21
N THR A 20 -5.49 0.54 -11.99
CA THR A 20 -5.16 1.93 -11.61
C THR A 20 -6.00 2.98 -12.33
N ALA A 21 -7.06 2.59 -13.03
CA ALA A 21 -8.02 3.54 -13.60
C ALA A 21 -8.81 4.28 -12.50
N LEU A 22 -9.04 5.58 -12.70
CA LEU A 22 -9.88 6.43 -11.84
C LEU A 22 -11.26 5.79 -11.60
N GLN A 23 -11.75 5.96 -10.38
CA GLN A 23 -13.03 5.48 -9.87
C GLN A 23 -13.93 6.67 -9.57
N GLN A 24 -15.25 6.49 -9.69
CA GLN A 24 -16.22 7.49 -9.26
C GLN A 24 -16.63 7.21 -7.82
N SER A 25 -16.70 8.25 -7.00
CA SER A 25 -17.19 8.14 -5.63
C SER A 25 -18.67 7.76 -5.61
N ILE A 26 -19.04 6.89 -4.67
CA ILE A 26 -20.42 6.44 -4.50
C ILE A 26 -21.21 7.57 -3.79
N PRO A 27 -22.39 7.97 -4.31
CA PRO A 27 -23.23 8.96 -3.64
C PRO A 27 -23.65 8.49 -2.24
N PRO A 28 -23.90 9.42 -1.29
CA PRO A 28 -24.43 9.06 0.02
C PRO A 28 -25.74 8.29 -0.13
N ARG A 29 -25.92 7.23 0.68
CA ARG A 29 -27.19 6.49 0.77
C ARG A 29 -27.90 6.90 2.04
N GLU A 30 -29.14 7.38 1.92
CA GLU A 30 -29.98 7.66 3.09
C GLU A 30 -30.17 6.37 3.92
N GLY A 31 -29.85 6.42 5.21
CA GLY A 31 -30.11 5.33 6.16
C GLY A 31 -29.04 4.23 6.25
N LEU A 32 -27.92 4.32 5.52
CA LEU A 32 -26.76 3.42 5.70
C LEU A 32 -25.50 4.23 6.03
N GLY A 33 -24.99 4.07 7.26
CA GLY A 33 -23.69 4.60 7.71
C GLY A 33 -23.78 5.69 8.77
N ASN A 34 -22.70 5.83 9.55
CA ASN A 34 -22.52 6.89 10.53
C ASN A 34 -22.64 8.25 9.82
N SER A 35 -23.60 9.09 10.23
CA SER A 35 -23.93 10.35 9.56
C SER A 35 -22.75 11.29 9.35
N VAL A 36 -21.74 11.21 10.22
CA VAL A 36 -20.57 12.10 10.21
C VAL A 36 -19.71 11.95 8.96
N ASP A 37 -19.54 10.73 8.42
CA ASP A 37 -18.70 10.50 7.23
C ASP A 37 -19.46 10.80 5.93
N ASN A 38 -20.81 10.75 5.98
CA ASN A 38 -21.65 11.11 4.84
C ASN A 38 -21.66 12.63 4.58
N ASP A 39 -21.45 13.43 5.63
CA ASP A 39 -21.52 14.89 5.57
C ASP A 39 -20.18 15.54 5.13
N PHE A 40 -19.05 14.81 5.16
CA PHE A 40 -17.76 15.35 4.72
C PHE A 40 -17.62 15.27 3.18
N PRO A 41 -17.15 16.34 2.51
CA PRO A 41 -16.93 16.33 1.06
C PRO A 41 -15.93 15.27 0.61
N LEU A 42 -16.31 14.47 -0.39
CA LEU A 42 -15.44 13.53 -1.10
C LEU A 42 -15.24 14.00 -2.55
N PRO A 43 -14.10 13.69 -3.19
CA PRO A 43 -13.90 14.02 -4.60
C PRO A 43 -14.91 13.27 -5.48
N GLU A 44 -15.26 13.80 -6.65
CA GLU A 44 -16.12 13.08 -7.61
C GLU A 44 -15.43 11.84 -8.18
N ALA A 45 -14.14 11.98 -8.53
CA ALA A 45 -13.29 10.92 -9.00
C ALA A 45 -12.05 10.77 -8.12
N TYR A 46 -11.62 9.53 -7.88
CA TYR A 46 -10.45 9.21 -7.08
C TYR A 46 -9.74 7.95 -7.61
N LEU A 47 -8.52 7.73 -7.15
CA LEU A 47 -7.81 6.48 -7.33
C LEU A 47 -7.14 6.14 -6.00
N LEU A 48 -7.41 4.92 -5.52
CA LEU A 48 -6.56 4.23 -4.57
C LEU A 48 -6.54 2.75 -4.96
N SER A 49 -5.37 2.27 -5.36
CA SER A 49 -5.15 0.86 -5.65
C SER A 49 -3.92 0.36 -4.93
N GLY A 50 -3.99 -0.81 -4.29
CA GLY A 50 -2.85 -1.37 -3.56
C GLY A 50 -2.91 -2.89 -3.48
N ILE A 51 -2.09 -3.46 -2.60
CA ILE A 51 -1.96 -4.90 -2.42
C ILE A 51 -2.60 -5.31 -1.09
N HIS A 52 -3.22 -6.49 -1.01
CA HIS A 52 -3.68 -7.01 0.28
C HIS A 52 -2.54 -7.26 1.25
N ASP A 53 -2.70 -6.84 2.50
CA ASP A 53 -1.86 -7.32 3.59
C ASP A 53 -2.40 -8.64 4.15
N ARG A 54 -2.20 -9.70 3.37
CA ARG A 54 -2.61 -11.08 3.71
C ARG A 54 -2.02 -11.56 5.05
N TRP A 55 -0.87 -11.01 5.44
CA TRP A 55 -0.24 -11.38 6.70
C TRP A 55 -1.00 -10.78 7.89
N VAL A 56 -1.39 -9.51 7.81
CA VAL A 56 -2.23 -8.89 8.85
C VAL A 56 -3.61 -9.53 8.90
N GLU A 57 -4.26 -9.77 7.75
CA GLU A 57 -5.57 -10.45 7.69
C GLU A 57 -5.54 -11.82 8.40
N GLN A 58 -4.44 -12.58 8.27
CA GLN A 58 -4.25 -13.87 8.94
C GLN A 58 -3.90 -13.73 10.44
N ALA A 59 -3.09 -12.74 10.79
CA ALA A 59 -2.63 -12.53 12.16
C ALA A 59 -3.72 -11.91 13.07
N LEU A 60 -4.60 -11.11 12.49
CA LEU A 60 -5.68 -10.38 13.16
C LEU A 60 -7.02 -10.71 12.47
N PRO A 61 -7.51 -11.96 12.54
CA PRO A 61 -8.78 -12.31 11.90
C PRO A 61 -9.93 -11.49 12.51
N PRO A 62 -10.95 -11.13 11.70
CA PRO A 62 -12.08 -10.36 12.18
C PRO A 62 -12.81 -11.09 13.30
N VAL A 63 -13.25 -10.33 14.31
CA VAL A 63 -14.03 -10.85 15.45
C VAL A 63 -15.48 -10.35 15.31
N PRO A 64 -16.46 -11.04 15.93
CA PRO A 64 -17.83 -10.51 15.98
C PRO A 64 -17.81 -9.05 16.48
N GLU A 65 -18.56 -8.17 15.81
CA GLU A 65 -18.64 -6.73 16.09
C GLU A 65 -17.42 -5.88 15.68
N ASN A 66 -16.34 -6.47 15.15
CA ASN A 66 -15.21 -5.73 14.59
C ASN A 66 -14.64 -6.44 13.34
N ASP A 67 -15.08 -5.98 12.17
CA ASP A 67 -14.67 -6.49 10.86
C ASP A 67 -13.52 -5.69 10.21
N PHE A 68 -12.84 -4.82 10.96
CA PHE A 68 -11.83 -3.91 10.40
C PHE A 68 -10.69 -4.62 9.66
N TYR A 69 -10.27 -5.78 10.16
CA TYR A 69 -9.23 -6.63 9.55
C TYR A 69 -9.82 -7.76 8.71
N ALA A 70 -10.99 -7.55 8.09
CA ALA A 70 -11.65 -8.55 7.27
C ALA A 70 -10.73 -9.08 6.16
N ALA A 71 -10.79 -10.41 5.96
CA ALA A 71 -10.08 -11.08 4.88
C ALA A 71 -10.53 -10.50 3.52
N ASP A 72 -9.58 -10.39 2.59
CA ASP A 72 -9.81 -9.79 1.27
C ASP A 72 -10.29 -8.33 1.33
N ASN A 73 -10.00 -7.59 2.40
CA ASN A 73 -10.47 -6.21 2.56
C ASN A 73 -9.46 -5.28 3.24
N TYR A 74 -8.20 -5.72 3.41
CA TYR A 74 -7.22 -4.95 4.15
C TYR A 74 -5.98 -4.62 3.30
N ILE A 75 -5.85 -3.35 2.89
CA ILE A 75 -4.75 -2.85 2.04
C ILE A 75 -3.45 -2.72 2.83
N ASN A 76 -2.32 -3.04 2.19
CA ASN A 76 -0.98 -2.73 2.65
C ASN A 76 -0.58 -1.31 2.23
N ALA A 77 -0.14 -0.46 3.17
CA ALA A 77 0.29 0.91 2.87
C ALA A 77 1.70 0.99 2.26
N GLY A 78 2.47 -0.10 2.19
CA GLY A 78 3.82 -0.05 1.64
C GLY A 78 3.88 0.15 0.13
N PHE A 79 2.83 -0.23 -0.60
CA PHE A 79 2.78 -0.10 -2.05
C PHE A 79 1.35 0.13 -2.54
N PHE A 80 1.10 1.34 -3.03
CA PHE A 80 -0.18 1.73 -3.61
C PHE A 80 -0.02 2.86 -4.63
N VAL A 81 -1.02 3.01 -5.49
CA VAL A 81 -1.17 4.09 -6.48
C VAL A 81 -2.35 4.94 -6.08
N LEU A 82 -2.18 6.26 -6.14
CA LEU A 82 -3.21 7.22 -5.81
C LEU A 82 -3.28 8.36 -6.83
N SER A 83 -4.47 8.97 -6.95
CA SER A 83 -4.60 10.27 -7.61
C SER A 83 -4.52 11.40 -6.57
N PRO A 84 -3.60 12.36 -6.68
CA PRO A 84 -3.54 13.48 -5.74
C PRO A 84 -4.84 14.28 -5.75
N SER A 85 -5.38 14.59 -4.57
CA SER A 85 -6.63 15.35 -4.41
C SER A 85 -6.63 16.09 -3.07
N GLU A 86 -6.80 17.41 -3.11
CA GLU A 86 -6.91 18.24 -1.91
C GLU A 86 -8.16 17.88 -1.10
N THR A 87 -9.27 17.58 -1.77
CA THR A 87 -10.50 17.13 -1.10
C THR A 87 -10.28 15.82 -0.34
N LEU A 88 -9.57 14.86 -0.95
CA LEU A 88 -9.27 13.59 -0.31
C LEU A 88 -8.27 13.76 0.85
N PHE A 89 -7.27 14.63 0.69
CA PHE A 89 -6.34 14.98 1.77
C PHE A 89 -7.07 15.58 2.97
N ASN A 90 -7.97 16.54 2.75
CA ASN A 90 -8.77 17.15 3.81
C ASN A 90 -9.67 16.13 4.51
N TYR A 91 -10.18 15.13 3.77
CA TYR A 91 -10.93 14.02 4.35
C TYR A 91 -10.06 13.17 5.29
N TYR A 92 -8.83 12.84 4.90
CA TYR A 92 -7.90 12.14 5.79
C TYR A 92 -7.57 12.93 7.06
N VAL A 93 -7.35 14.25 6.94
CA VAL A 93 -7.14 15.13 8.11
C VAL A 93 -8.37 15.11 9.02
N HIS A 94 -9.57 15.18 8.46
CA HIS A 94 -10.81 15.06 9.24
C HIS A 94 -10.91 13.75 10.02
N LEU A 95 -10.54 12.62 9.39
CA LEU A 95 -10.51 11.32 10.07
C LEU A 95 -9.49 11.29 11.21
N LEU A 96 -8.32 11.90 11.03
CA LEU A 96 -7.28 12.02 12.06
C LEU A 96 -7.69 12.92 13.24
N ASP A 97 -8.42 13.99 12.96
CA ASP A 97 -8.90 14.94 13.96
C ASP A 97 -10.12 14.43 14.75
N THR A 98 -10.70 13.30 14.33
CA THR A 98 -11.87 12.72 14.97
C THR A 98 -11.45 11.55 15.86
N ALA A 99 -11.63 11.70 17.17
CA ALA A 99 -11.24 10.70 18.16
C ALA A 99 -11.89 9.32 17.91
N ASP A 100 -11.13 8.27 18.20
CA ASP A 100 -11.55 6.86 18.16
C ASP A 100 -12.12 6.38 16.81
N ARG A 101 -11.74 7.04 15.70
CA ARG A 101 -12.23 6.67 14.37
C ARG A 101 -11.66 5.39 13.80
N PHE A 102 -10.40 5.14 14.09
CA PHE A 102 -9.70 3.94 13.63
C PHE A 102 -8.61 3.56 14.62
N ASP A 103 -8.20 2.31 14.55
CA ASP A 103 -7.08 1.80 15.32
C ASP A 103 -5.76 2.43 14.83
N ALA A 104 -5.07 3.20 15.67
CA ALA A 104 -3.83 3.87 15.29
C ALA A 104 -2.57 2.96 15.35
N THR A 105 -2.70 1.64 15.58
CA THR A 105 -1.56 0.70 15.66
C THR A 105 -0.69 0.72 14.40
N TYR A 106 -1.31 0.82 13.22
CA TYR A 106 -0.63 1.03 11.94
C TYR A 106 -1.16 2.34 11.30
N PRO A 107 -0.63 3.52 11.66
CA PRO A 107 -1.33 4.78 11.44
C PRO A 107 -1.75 5.04 9.99
N GLU A 108 -0.82 4.97 9.05
CA GLU A 108 -1.09 5.20 7.62
C GLU A 108 -1.99 4.10 7.04
N GLN A 109 -1.65 2.85 7.30
CA GLN A 109 -2.40 1.70 6.78
C GLN A 109 -3.84 1.66 7.30
N ASN A 110 -4.04 1.89 8.59
CA ASN A 110 -5.36 1.86 9.20
C ASN A 110 -6.18 3.10 8.84
N LEU A 111 -5.53 4.26 8.62
CA LEU A 111 -6.20 5.42 8.05
C LEU A 111 -6.73 5.13 6.64
N LEU A 112 -5.91 4.54 5.76
CA LEU A 112 -6.33 4.17 4.41
C LEU A 112 -7.44 3.12 4.44
N ASN A 113 -7.32 2.09 5.30
CA ASN A 113 -8.35 1.08 5.47
C ASN A 113 -9.65 1.62 6.08
N CYS A 114 -9.59 2.68 6.91
CA CYS A 114 -10.76 3.38 7.42
C CYS A 114 -11.44 4.22 6.31
N ALA A 115 -10.65 5.01 5.56
CA ALA A 115 -11.17 5.90 4.53
C ALA A 115 -11.72 5.14 3.31
N HIS A 116 -11.09 4.04 2.93
CA HIS A 116 -11.33 3.35 1.67
C HIS A 116 -11.95 1.96 1.83
N ARG A 117 -12.68 1.71 2.92
CA ARG A 117 -13.37 0.43 3.13
C ARG A 117 -14.18 0.02 1.89
N VAL A 118 -14.26 -1.28 1.60
CA VAL A 118 -15.04 -1.81 0.47
C VAL A 118 -16.54 -1.50 0.54
N ASP A 119 -17.07 -1.32 1.76
CA ASP A 119 -18.46 -0.92 2.01
C ASP A 119 -18.64 0.61 2.09
N GLY A 120 -17.56 1.37 1.93
CA GLY A 120 -17.53 2.83 1.97
C GLY A 120 -17.86 3.48 0.64
N ARG A 121 -17.75 4.82 0.60
CA ARG A 121 -18.07 5.63 -0.59
C ARG A 121 -16.93 5.71 -1.61
N ILE A 122 -15.71 5.43 -1.18
CA ILE A 122 -14.49 5.51 -1.99
C ILE A 122 -13.65 4.23 -1.83
N PRO A 123 -14.19 3.03 -2.10
CA PRO A 123 -13.47 1.78 -1.89
C PRO A 123 -12.15 1.72 -2.65
N TRP A 124 -11.12 1.13 -2.04
CA TRP A 124 -9.85 0.84 -2.72
C TRP A 124 -10.01 -0.30 -3.74
N ARG A 125 -9.04 -0.46 -4.64
CA ARG A 125 -9.00 -1.55 -5.63
C ARG A 125 -7.72 -2.39 -5.52
N GLU A 126 -7.86 -3.70 -5.60
CA GLU A 126 -6.71 -4.62 -5.62
C GLU A 126 -5.90 -4.44 -6.91
N LEU A 127 -4.59 -4.21 -6.74
CA LEU A 127 -3.59 -4.35 -7.78
C LEU A 127 -3.32 -5.83 -8.04
N GLY A 128 -3.10 -6.21 -9.30
CA GLY A 128 -2.80 -7.60 -9.66
C GLY A 128 -1.59 -8.20 -8.92
N PRO A 129 -1.48 -9.53 -8.89
CA PRO A 129 -0.31 -10.19 -8.30
C PRO A 129 0.96 -9.78 -9.05
N GLY A 130 2.06 -9.63 -8.30
CA GLY A 130 3.39 -9.37 -8.86
C GLY A 130 3.87 -7.93 -8.80
N TRP A 131 3.01 -6.95 -8.48
CA TRP A 131 3.45 -5.55 -8.34
C TRP A 131 4.39 -5.34 -7.15
N ASN A 132 3.99 -5.81 -5.97
CA ASN A 132 4.77 -5.74 -4.75
C ASN A 132 4.47 -6.94 -3.86
N GLN A 133 5.51 -7.68 -3.46
CA GLN A 133 5.37 -8.90 -2.67
C GLN A 133 6.15 -8.79 -1.37
N LYS A 134 5.56 -9.24 -0.26
CA LYS A 134 6.28 -9.48 1.00
C LYS A 134 6.87 -10.89 0.96
N PRO A 135 8.20 -11.06 0.83
CA PRO A 135 8.80 -12.37 0.60
C PRO A 135 9.01 -13.09 1.94
N LEU A 136 7.98 -13.76 2.45
CA LEU A 136 8.20 -14.66 3.60
C LEU A 136 9.05 -15.88 3.20
N PHE A 137 9.03 -16.28 1.92
CA PHE A 137 9.69 -17.48 1.40
C PHE A 137 10.14 -17.36 -0.07
N ALA A 138 10.49 -16.17 -0.56
CA ALA A 138 10.88 -16.03 -1.97
C ALA A 138 12.22 -16.71 -2.25
N THR A 139 12.28 -17.46 -3.35
CA THR A 139 13.49 -17.99 -3.95
C THR A 139 13.99 -17.07 -5.06
N MET A 140 15.21 -17.31 -5.56
CA MET A 140 15.75 -16.57 -6.72
C MET A 140 14.87 -16.70 -7.98
N ASP A 141 14.17 -17.83 -8.17
CA ASP A 141 13.28 -18.00 -9.30
C ASP A 141 11.97 -17.22 -9.12
N ASP A 142 11.49 -17.06 -7.89
CA ASP A 142 10.29 -16.27 -7.60
C ASP A 142 10.50 -14.78 -7.91
N LEU A 143 11.72 -14.26 -7.74
CA LEU A 143 12.05 -12.86 -8.03
C LEU A 143 11.68 -12.45 -9.46
N LYS A 144 11.71 -13.39 -10.41
CA LYS A 144 11.37 -13.12 -11.83
C LYS A 144 9.88 -12.83 -12.03
N ASN A 145 9.04 -13.26 -11.10
CA ASN A 145 7.58 -13.08 -11.15
C ASN A 145 7.12 -11.78 -10.48
N PHE A 146 8.03 -11.05 -9.83
CA PHE A 146 7.72 -9.85 -9.07
C PHE A 146 8.43 -8.63 -9.67
N LYS A 147 7.73 -7.50 -9.72
CA LYS A 147 8.31 -6.22 -10.11
C LYS A 147 8.95 -5.48 -8.92
N SER A 148 8.46 -5.70 -7.70
CA SER A 148 9.08 -5.17 -6.48
C SER A 148 8.81 -6.05 -5.26
N LEU A 149 9.57 -5.82 -4.19
CA LEU A 149 9.43 -6.50 -2.90
C LEU A 149 9.34 -5.51 -1.76
N HIS A 150 8.44 -5.75 -0.81
CA HIS A 150 8.41 -5.04 0.47
C HIS A 150 9.24 -5.86 1.46
N GLN A 151 10.52 -5.50 1.58
CA GLN A 151 11.51 -6.25 2.36
C GLN A 151 12.51 -5.29 2.99
N LYS A 152 12.59 -5.36 4.32
CA LYS A 152 13.67 -4.75 5.10
C LYS A 152 14.99 -5.42 4.72
N TRP A 153 15.68 -4.86 3.72
CA TRP A 153 16.89 -5.41 3.12
C TRP A 153 18.10 -5.39 4.07
N TRP A 154 18.02 -4.60 5.13
CA TRP A 154 19.00 -4.58 6.22
C TRP A 154 18.79 -5.69 7.26
N LEU A 155 17.71 -6.47 7.18
CA LEU A 155 17.47 -7.63 8.05
C LEU A 155 17.89 -8.94 7.37
N PRO A 156 18.22 -9.99 8.15
CA PRO A 156 18.56 -11.29 7.59
C PRO A 156 17.43 -11.85 6.71
N ILE A 157 17.82 -12.32 5.52
CA ILE A 157 16.94 -13.02 4.59
C ILE A 157 17.26 -14.51 4.67
N SER A 158 16.22 -15.34 4.71
CA SER A 158 16.34 -16.79 4.89
C SER A 158 17.02 -17.46 3.70
N ASP A 159 16.65 -17.05 2.48
CA ASP A 159 17.28 -17.54 1.25
C ASP A 159 18.63 -16.84 0.99
N LYS A 160 19.70 -17.63 0.94
CA LYS A 160 21.07 -17.12 0.77
C LYS A 160 21.35 -16.58 -0.63
N GLY A 161 20.64 -17.07 -1.65
CA GLY A 161 20.72 -16.54 -3.01
C GLY A 161 20.12 -15.14 -3.07
N VAL A 162 18.91 -14.97 -2.52
CA VAL A 162 18.23 -13.67 -2.44
C VAL A 162 19.02 -12.68 -1.58
N GLU A 163 19.53 -13.12 -0.43
CA GLU A 163 20.40 -12.28 0.43
C GLU A 163 21.63 -11.77 -0.35
N SER A 164 22.31 -12.66 -1.08
CA SER A 164 23.50 -12.29 -1.86
C SER A 164 23.15 -11.35 -2.99
N TYR A 165 22.02 -11.57 -3.67
CA TYR A 165 21.54 -10.71 -4.73
C TYR A 165 21.30 -9.28 -4.22
N PHE A 166 20.57 -9.08 -3.11
CA PHE A 166 20.33 -7.74 -2.59
C PHE A 166 21.61 -7.05 -2.10
N ARG A 167 22.52 -7.79 -1.45
CA ARG A 167 23.81 -7.22 -1.04
C ARG A 167 24.60 -6.69 -2.24
N ASN A 168 24.60 -7.42 -3.35
CA ASN A 168 25.29 -6.98 -4.57
C ASN A 168 24.64 -5.72 -5.16
N VAL A 169 23.31 -5.67 -5.26
CA VAL A 169 22.59 -4.50 -5.78
C VAL A 169 22.83 -3.26 -4.91
N ILE A 170 22.80 -3.40 -3.58
CA ILE A 170 23.11 -2.31 -2.66
C ILE A 170 24.55 -1.83 -2.86
N GLN A 171 25.50 -2.75 -2.97
CA GLN A 171 26.91 -2.41 -3.19
C GLN A 171 27.12 -1.68 -4.53
N GLU A 172 26.45 -2.09 -5.61
CA GLU A 172 26.48 -1.40 -6.90
C GLU A 172 25.96 0.03 -6.77
N MET A 173 24.83 0.23 -6.08
CA MET A 173 24.24 1.54 -5.82
C MET A 173 25.18 2.43 -4.99
N GLU A 174 25.71 1.91 -3.88
CA GLU A 174 26.63 2.64 -3.01
C GLU A 174 27.91 3.04 -3.75
N THR A 175 28.46 2.13 -4.56
CA THR A 175 29.64 2.40 -5.40
C THR A 175 29.37 3.50 -6.40
N PHE A 176 28.22 3.46 -7.09
CA PHE A 176 27.82 4.50 -8.04
C PHE A 176 27.74 5.88 -7.39
N PHE A 177 27.10 5.99 -6.23
CA PHE A 177 26.98 7.27 -5.52
C PHE A 177 28.33 7.75 -4.98
N HIS A 178 29.16 6.86 -4.46
CA HIS A 178 30.51 7.18 -4.03
C HIS A 178 31.36 7.76 -5.18
N ASP A 179 31.37 7.09 -6.33
CA ASP A 179 32.14 7.51 -7.49
C ASP A 179 31.62 8.83 -8.08
N ARG A 180 30.29 9.00 -8.17
CA ARG A 180 29.66 10.24 -8.64
C ARG A 180 30.06 11.43 -7.76
N ASP A 181 30.03 11.25 -6.44
CA ASP A 181 30.31 12.33 -5.49
C ASP A 181 31.82 12.67 -5.47
N ASN A 182 32.70 11.69 -5.73
CA ASN A 182 34.14 11.92 -5.89
C ASN A 182 34.52 12.56 -7.24
N LEU A 183 33.72 12.38 -8.30
CA LEU A 183 33.91 13.00 -9.61
C LEU A 183 33.40 14.45 -9.67
N ALA A 184 32.64 14.89 -8.66
CA ALA A 184 32.06 16.23 -8.57
C ALA A 184 32.95 17.24 -7.81
N ILE A 185 34.20 16.86 -7.47
CA ILE A 185 35.24 17.67 -6.81
C ILE A 185 36.37 17.96 -7.81
#